data_AF-A0A8D0H0N4-F1
#
_entry.id   AF-A0A8D0H0N4-F1
#
_cell.length_a   1.000
_cell.length_b   1.000
_cell.length_c   1.000
_cell.angle_alpha   90.00
_cell.angle_beta   90.00
_cell.angle_gamma   90.00
#
_symmetry.space_group_name_H-M   'P 1'
#
loop_
_entity.id
_entity.type
_entity.pdbx_description
1 polymer ?
#
loop_
_entity_poly.entity_id
_entity_poly.type
_entity_poly.pdbx_seq_one_letter_code
_entity_poly.pdbx_strand_id
1 'polypeptide(L)'
;MAGEKKEERDLQKFLKDVDEITNLIQGLNSKDPAVQEKAVADTESKLHAMEVGDEERIKTRLNRTKINSRAPVRNSFLAALEKDAQERASRRKENEGLANALKERGNEAFREGDYATAIRRYTEGLEKQKDMKALYINRAQRQWHA
;
A
#
# COMPACT_ATOMS: atom_id res chain seq x y z
N MET A 1 15.94 -19.05 50.41
CA MET A 1 14.85 -20.05 50.40
C MET A 1 13.70 -19.77 49.43
N ALA A 2 13.02 -18.62 49.44
CA ALA A 2 11.91 -18.35 48.50
C ALA A 2 12.36 -17.73 47.16
N GLY A 3 13.43 -16.93 47.17
CA GLY A 3 14.02 -16.32 45.97
C GLY A 3 14.73 -17.32 45.06
N GLU A 4 15.60 -18.17 45.61
CA GLU A 4 16.35 -19.19 44.85
C GLU A 4 15.42 -20.17 44.11
N LYS A 5 14.31 -20.57 44.74
CA LYS A 5 13.29 -21.44 44.11
C LYS A 5 12.55 -20.75 42.95
N LYS A 6 12.48 -19.43 42.94
CA LYS A 6 11.88 -18.67 41.85
C LYS A 6 12.87 -18.59 40.68
N GLU A 7 14.12 -18.27 40.97
CA GLU A 7 15.20 -18.22 39.97
C GLU A 7 15.41 -19.58 39.27
N GLU A 8 15.36 -20.69 40.01
CA GLU A 8 15.43 -22.03 39.42
C GLU A 8 14.25 -22.33 38.48
N ARG A 9 13.04 -21.87 38.82
CA ARG A 9 11.85 -22.05 37.96
C ARG A 9 11.94 -21.19 36.71
N ASP A 10 12.39 -19.96 36.86
CA ASP A 10 12.55 -19.01 35.75
C ASP A 10 13.64 -19.51 34.79
N LEU A 11 14.75 -20.05 35.31
CA LEU A 11 15.80 -20.69 34.52
C LEU A 11 15.29 -21.94 33.80
N GLN A 12 14.55 -22.81 34.48
CA GLN A 12 13.97 -24.00 33.85
C GLN A 12 12.97 -23.64 32.74
N LYS A 13 12.22 -22.55 32.90
CA LYS A 13 11.33 -22.04 31.87
C LYS A 13 12.12 -21.53 30.67
N PHE A 14 13.17 -20.75 30.89
CA PHE A 14 14.06 -20.24 29.84
C PHE A 14 14.69 -21.38 29.02
N LEU A 15 15.21 -22.42 29.67
CA LEU A 15 15.82 -23.55 28.97
C LEU A 15 14.82 -24.27 28.06
N LYS A 16 13.57 -24.45 28.52
CA LYS A 16 12.49 -25.02 27.70
C LYS A 16 12.18 -24.13 26.49
N ASP A 17 12.08 -22.82 26.69
CA ASP A 17 11.82 -21.88 25.59
C ASP A 17 12.95 -21.91 24.53
N VAL A 18 14.21 -22.03 24.95
CA VAL A 18 15.36 -22.16 24.02
C VAL A 18 15.32 -23.46 23.23
N ASP A 19 15.01 -24.58 23.87
CA ASP A 19 14.88 -25.88 23.21
C ASP A 19 13.71 -25.88 22.20
N GLU A 20 12.58 -25.29 22.57
CA GLU A 20 11.41 -25.11 21.69
C GLU A 20 11.75 -24.30 20.45
N ILE A 21 12.42 -23.15 20.61
CA ILE A 21 12.83 -22.30 19.48
C ILE A 21 13.84 -23.03 18.58
N THR A 22 14.78 -23.76 19.18
CA THR A 22 15.79 -24.53 18.42
C THR A 22 15.13 -25.59 17.55
N ASN A 23 14.14 -26.31 18.08
CA ASN A 23 13.38 -27.31 17.33
C ASN A 23 12.57 -26.69 16.19
N LEU A 24 11.98 -25.52 16.39
CA LEU A 24 11.26 -24.79 15.34
C LEU A 24 12.20 -24.38 14.21
N ILE A 25 13.37 -23.81 14.53
CA ILE A 25 14.38 -23.41 13.53
C ILE A 25 14.88 -24.62 12.74
N GLN A 26 15.12 -25.75 13.40
CA GLN A 26 15.51 -26.99 12.73
C GLN A 26 14.40 -27.50 11.80
N GLY A 27 13.13 -27.42 12.21
CA GLY A 27 11.97 -27.78 11.39
C GLY A 27 11.81 -26.90 10.15
N LEU A 28 12.01 -25.57 10.29
CA LEU A 28 11.97 -24.62 9.18
C LEU A 28 13.08 -24.85 8.14
N ASN A 29 14.24 -25.36 8.59
CA ASN A 29 15.39 -25.69 7.73
C ASN A 29 15.33 -27.12 7.17
N SER A 30 14.28 -27.88 7.45
CA SER A 30 14.11 -29.24 6.90
C SER A 30 13.82 -29.20 5.40
N LYS A 31 14.31 -30.21 4.67
CA LYS A 31 14.06 -30.37 3.22
C LYS A 31 12.70 -31.03 2.92
N ASP A 32 12.03 -31.53 3.96
CA ASP A 32 10.70 -32.14 3.83
C ASP A 32 9.62 -31.05 3.94
N PRO A 33 8.79 -30.85 2.89
CA PRO A 33 7.76 -29.81 2.87
C PRO A 33 6.70 -29.97 3.99
N ALA A 34 6.38 -31.20 4.40
CA ALA A 34 5.37 -31.43 5.43
C ALA A 34 5.86 -31.02 6.83
N VAL A 35 7.15 -31.25 7.12
CA VAL A 35 7.79 -30.83 8.37
C VAL A 35 7.96 -29.31 8.40
N GLN A 36 8.30 -28.71 7.25
CA GLN A 36 8.43 -27.27 7.13
C GLN A 36 7.09 -26.54 7.34
N GLU A 37 6.00 -27.00 6.71
CA GLU A 37 4.67 -26.40 6.87
C GLU A 37 4.19 -26.47 8.33
N LYS A 38 4.39 -27.62 8.98
CA LYS A 38 4.08 -27.78 10.40
C LYS A 38 4.90 -26.82 11.28
N ALA A 39 6.20 -26.69 11.01
CA ALA A 39 7.07 -25.76 11.73
C ALA A 39 6.62 -24.31 11.52
N VAL A 40 6.18 -23.93 10.32
CA VAL A 40 5.61 -22.60 10.05
C VAL A 40 4.33 -22.37 10.88
N ALA A 41 3.39 -23.31 10.88
CA ALA A 41 2.15 -23.19 11.66
C ALA A 41 2.42 -23.09 13.18
N ASP A 42 3.37 -23.87 13.69
CA ASP A 42 3.77 -23.84 15.10
C ASP A 42 4.47 -22.51 15.45
N THR A 43 5.31 -21.96 14.56
CA THR A 43 5.92 -20.63 14.75
C THR A 43 4.90 -19.50 14.75
N GLU A 44 3.91 -19.54 13.85
CA GLU A 44 2.84 -18.53 13.78
C GLU A 44 1.99 -18.55 15.05
N SER A 45 1.66 -19.73 15.54
CA SER A 45 0.95 -19.92 16.82
C SER A 45 1.73 -19.34 18.01
N LYS A 46 3.05 -19.57 18.07
CA LYS A 46 3.92 -19.04 19.15
C LYS A 46 4.09 -17.51 19.04
N LEU A 47 4.24 -16.96 17.83
CA LEU A 47 4.30 -15.51 17.60
C LEU A 47 3.00 -14.84 18.05
N HIS A 48 1.85 -15.39 17.69
CA HIS A 48 0.55 -14.89 18.13
C HIS A 48 0.41 -14.97 19.67
N ALA A 49 0.90 -16.04 20.30
CA ALA A 49 0.91 -16.15 21.76
C ALA A 49 1.84 -15.11 22.43
N MET A 50 2.96 -14.77 21.79
CA MET A 50 3.89 -13.73 22.26
C MET A 50 3.35 -12.31 22.06
N GLU A 51 2.53 -12.06 21.03
CA GLU A 51 1.91 -10.75 20.80
C GLU A 51 0.89 -10.36 21.89
N VAL A 52 0.32 -11.36 22.59
CA VAL A 52 -0.68 -11.17 23.66
C VAL A 52 -0.03 -11.01 25.04
N GLY A 53 1.27 -11.28 25.19
CA GLY A 53 2.02 -11.13 26.44
C GLY A 53 2.65 -9.73 26.59
N ASP A 54 2.15 -8.93 27.52
CA ASP A 54 2.57 -7.53 27.74
C ASP A 54 3.93 -7.37 28.47
N GLU A 55 4.67 -8.44 28.73
CA GLU A 55 5.91 -8.36 29.50
C GLU A 55 7.15 -8.68 28.64
N GLU A 56 7.99 -7.65 28.48
CA GLU A 56 9.34 -7.65 27.89
C GLU A 56 9.48 -7.57 26.36
N ARG A 57 8.76 -6.64 25.72
CA ARG A 57 9.26 -6.05 24.46
C ARG A 57 10.58 -5.31 24.73
N ILE A 58 11.71 -5.81 24.22
CA ILE A 58 12.94 -5.02 24.08
C ILE A 58 12.64 -3.84 23.13
N LYS A 59 12.36 -2.67 23.70
CA LYS A 59 12.04 -1.45 22.95
C LYS A 59 13.31 -0.91 22.27
N THR A 60 13.56 -1.30 21.02
CA THR A 60 14.55 -0.60 20.19
C THR A 60 13.99 0.77 19.75
N ARG A 61 14.87 1.78 19.57
CA ARG A 61 14.50 3.17 19.25
C ARG A 61 13.63 3.33 17.99
N LEU A 62 13.59 2.34 17.11
CA LEU A 62 12.80 2.32 15.89
C LEU A 62 11.30 2.02 16.12
N ASN A 63 10.93 1.41 17.25
CA ASN A 63 9.55 1.02 17.54
C ASN A 63 8.69 2.16 18.14
N ARG A 64 8.87 3.41 17.67
CA ARG A 64 8.13 4.59 18.17
C ARG A 64 7.08 5.12 17.17
N THR A 65 6.40 4.23 16.46
CA THR A 65 5.09 4.55 15.88
C THR A 65 4.02 3.98 16.79
N LYS A 66 3.62 4.78 17.79
CA LYS A 66 2.40 4.52 18.56
C LYS A 66 1.20 4.85 17.68
N ILE A 67 0.85 3.96 16.76
CA ILE A 67 -0.44 4.04 16.08
C ILE A 67 -1.48 3.72 17.15
N ASN A 68 -2.40 4.65 17.40
CA ASN A 68 -3.53 4.41 18.29
C ASN A 68 -4.44 3.36 17.65
N SER A 69 -4.19 2.07 17.94
CA SER A 69 -5.00 0.93 17.47
C SER A 69 -6.41 0.90 18.06
N ARG A 70 -6.69 1.77 19.04
CA ARG A 70 -7.97 1.88 19.74
C ARG A 70 -8.84 3.02 19.24
N ALA A 71 -8.41 3.78 18.22
CA ALA A 71 -9.36 4.64 17.52
C ALA A 71 -10.41 3.72 16.89
N PRO A 72 -11.69 3.77 17.30
CA PRO A 72 -12.73 3.04 16.59
C PRO A 72 -12.82 3.72 15.23
N VAL A 73 -12.11 3.17 14.24
CA VAL A 73 -12.30 3.55 12.86
C VAL A 73 -13.70 3.05 12.54
N ARG A 74 -14.71 3.89 12.80
CA ARG A 74 -16.11 3.56 12.52
C ARG A 74 -16.14 3.07 11.08
N ASN A 75 -16.54 1.83 10.86
CA ASN A 75 -16.62 1.24 9.51
C ASN A 75 -17.35 2.14 8.50
N SER A 76 -18.29 2.97 8.98
CA SER A 76 -18.95 4.02 8.22
C SER A 76 -18.02 5.11 7.66
N PHE A 77 -16.98 5.53 8.39
CA PHE A 77 -16.00 6.51 7.89
C PHE A 77 -15.12 5.90 6.81
N LEU A 78 -14.69 4.64 6.97
CA LEU A 78 -13.94 3.92 5.93
C LEU A 78 -14.77 3.76 4.66
N ALA A 79 -16.04 3.35 4.79
CA ALA A 79 -16.95 3.23 3.65
C ALA A 79 -17.20 4.58 2.95
N ALA A 80 -17.33 5.68 3.70
CA ALA A 80 -17.45 7.02 3.13
C ALA A 80 -16.18 7.46 2.40
N LEU A 81 -15.01 7.18 2.99
CA LEU A 81 -13.70 7.48 2.40
C LEU A 81 -13.47 6.67 1.11
N GLU A 82 -13.81 5.38 1.13
CA GLU A 82 -13.72 4.49 -0.03
C GLU A 82 -14.64 4.97 -1.16
N LYS A 83 -15.89 5.33 -0.84
CA LYS A 83 -16.84 5.89 -1.81
C LYS A 83 -16.32 7.17 -2.45
N ASP A 84 -15.78 8.10 -1.65
CA ASP A 84 -15.19 9.35 -2.15
C ASP A 84 -13.92 9.08 -3.00
N ALA A 85 -13.08 8.14 -2.58
CA ALA A 85 -11.92 7.71 -3.38
C ALA A 85 -12.35 7.13 -4.74
N GLN A 86 -13.39 6.28 -4.76
CA GLN A 86 -13.95 5.70 -5.98
C GLN A 86 -14.57 6.78 -6.89
N GLU A 87 -15.33 7.71 -6.32
CA GLU A 87 -15.92 8.83 -7.08
C GLU A 87 -14.83 9.69 -7.72
N ARG A 88 -13.78 10.03 -6.97
CA ARG A 88 -12.63 10.78 -7.51
C ARG A 88 -11.92 10.00 -8.63
N ALA A 89 -11.77 8.69 -8.50
CA ALA A 89 -11.19 7.85 -9.54
C ALA A 89 -12.06 7.82 -10.80
N SER A 90 -13.38 7.64 -10.67
CA SER A 90 -14.33 7.66 -11.79
C SER A 90 -14.32 9.01 -12.52
N ARG A 91 -14.37 10.12 -11.78
CA ARG A 91 -14.27 11.48 -12.36
C ARG A 91 -12.98 11.70 -13.13
N ARG A 92 -11.84 11.20 -12.62
CA ARG A 92 -10.55 11.27 -13.35
C ARG A 92 -10.60 10.49 -14.66
N LYS A 93 -11.14 9.27 -14.63
CA LYS A 93 -11.29 8.42 -15.82
C LYS A 93 -12.20 9.06 -16.87
N GLU A 94 -13.31 9.66 -16.46
CA GLU A 94 -14.22 10.40 -17.34
C GLU A 94 -13.54 11.61 -17.97
N ASN A 95 -12.87 12.43 -17.15
CA ASN A 95 -12.11 13.59 -17.64
C ASN A 95 -11.00 13.19 -18.60
N GLU A 96 -10.33 12.07 -18.34
CA GLU A 96 -9.30 11.51 -19.23
C GLU A 96 -9.88 11.04 -20.56
N GLY A 97 -11.02 10.37 -20.55
CA GLY A 97 -11.74 10.00 -21.77
C GLY A 97 -12.12 11.23 -22.60
N LEU A 98 -12.66 12.27 -21.96
CA LEU A 98 -13.03 13.53 -22.62
C LEU A 98 -11.81 14.26 -23.20
N ALA A 99 -10.71 14.35 -22.44
CA ALA A 99 -9.47 14.97 -22.89
C ALA A 99 -8.85 14.23 -24.09
N ASN A 100 -8.89 12.89 -24.07
CA ASN A 100 -8.45 12.07 -25.20
C ASN A 100 -9.32 12.28 -26.45
N ALA A 101 -10.65 12.35 -26.31
CA ALA A 101 -11.55 12.63 -27.43
C ALA A 101 -11.29 14.03 -28.04
N LEU A 102 -11.04 15.04 -27.21
CA LEU A 102 -10.70 16.40 -27.66
C LEU A 102 -9.32 16.45 -28.34
N LYS A 103 -8.35 15.70 -27.83
CA LYS A 103 -7.04 15.50 -28.48
C LYS A 103 -7.20 14.94 -29.88
N GLU A 104 -8.00 13.89 -30.06
CA GLU A 104 -8.21 13.27 -31.37
C GLU A 104 -8.91 14.22 -32.35
N ARG A 105 -9.92 14.96 -31.90
CA ARG A 105 -10.57 16.00 -32.73
C ARG A 105 -9.59 17.12 -33.11
N GLY A 106 -8.70 17.52 -32.21
CA GLY A 106 -7.64 18.49 -32.52
C GLY A 106 -6.63 17.93 -33.53
N ASN A 107 -6.32 16.64 -33.46
CA ASN A 107 -5.46 15.96 -34.43
C ASN A 107 -6.12 15.84 -35.82
N GLU A 108 -7.45 15.64 -35.89
CA GLU A 108 -8.21 15.66 -37.13
C GLU A 108 -8.15 17.04 -37.79
N ALA A 109 -8.52 18.10 -37.05
CA ALA A 109 -8.48 19.48 -37.55
C ALA A 109 -7.06 19.87 -38.02
N PHE A 110 -6.02 19.35 -37.36
CA PHE A 110 -4.66 19.54 -37.83
C PHE A 110 -4.36 18.86 -39.17
N ARG A 111 -4.84 17.64 -39.38
CA ARG A 111 -4.67 16.93 -40.66
C ARG A 111 -5.38 17.66 -41.79
N GLU A 112 -6.48 18.35 -41.49
CA GLU A 112 -7.21 19.21 -42.41
C GLU A 112 -6.53 20.58 -42.65
N GLY A 113 -5.51 20.93 -41.87
CA GLY A 113 -4.80 22.22 -41.96
C GLY A 113 -5.45 23.37 -41.19
N ASP A 114 -6.53 23.13 -40.45
CA ASP A 114 -7.16 24.14 -39.58
C ASP A 114 -6.48 24.18 -38.20
N TYR A 115 -5.40 24.96 -38.13
CA TYR A 115 -4.61 25.14 -36.91
C TYR A 115 -5.34 25.92 -35.82
N ALA A 116 -6.22 26.86 -36.18
CA ALA A 116 -6.97 27.67 -35.22
C ALA A 116 -7.97 26.81 -34.45
N THR A 117 -8.71 25.96 -35.16
CA THR A 117 -9.63 25.01 -34.53
C THR A 117 -8.87 23.96 -33.70
N ALA A 118 -7.73 23.46 -34.18
CA ALA A 118 -6.90 22.52 -33.42
C ALA A 118 -6.43 23.11 -32.07
N ILE A 119 -5.96 24.36 -32.05
CA ILE A 119 -5.55 25.06 -30.82
C ILE A 119 -6.71 25.18 -29.84
N ARG A 120 -7.91 25.53 -30.32
CA ARG A 120 -9.12 25.62 -29.48
C ARG A 120 -9.45 24.26 -28.86
N ARG A 121 -9.45 23.18 -29.65
CA ARG A 121 -9.73 21.82 -29.17
C ARG A 121 -8.71 21.32 -28.14
N TYR A 122 -7.42 21.60 -28.34
CA TYR A 122 -6.40 21.26 -27.33
C TYR A 122 -6.56 22.09 -26.05
N THR A 123 -6.98 23.35 -26.15
CA THR A 123 -7.25 24.20 -24.98
C THR A 123 -8.45 23.69 -24.19
N GLU A 124 -9.54 23.32 -24.86
CA GLU A 124 -10.71 22.65 -24.24
C GLU A 124 -10.30 21.34 -23.55
N GLY A 125 -9.40 20.56 -24.16
CA GLY A 125 -8.86 19.32 -23.57
C GLY A 125 -8.07 19.57 -22.29
N LEU A 126 -7.25 20.63 -22.26
CA LEU A 126 -6.46 21.02 -21.09
C LEU A 126 -7.33 21.52 -19.93
N GLU A 127 -8.49 22.10 -20.20
CA GLU A 127 -9.46 22.47 -19.16
C GLU A 127 -10.04 21.23 -18.47
N LYS A 128 -10.19 20.11 -19.19
CA LYS A 128 -10.64 18.83 -18.62
C LYS A 128 -9.53 18.08 -17.90
N GLN A 129 -8.32 18.05 -18.47
CA GLN A 129 -7.17 17.41 -17.86
C GLN A 129 -5.91 18.25 -18.03
N LYS A 130 -5.58 19.01 -16.98
CA LYS A 130 -4.42 19.90 -16.93
C LYS A 130 -3.08 19.15 -16.93
N ASP A 131 -3.07 17.89 -16.54
CA ASP A 131 -1.83 17.11 -16.38
C ASP A 131 -1.36 16.44 -17.69
N MET A 132 -2.12 16.59 -18.77
CA MET A 132 -1.86 15.90 -20.03
C MET A 132 -0.81 16.63 -20.88
N LYS A 133 0.46 16.24 -20.72
CA LYS A 133 1.62 16.82 -21.43
C LYS A 133 1.46 16.87 -22.96
N ALA A 134 0.86 15.83 -23.55
CA ALA A 134 0.67 15.75 -25.01
C ALA A 134 -0.15 16.93 -25.57
N LEU A 135 -1.16 17.41 -24.84
CA LEU A 135 -1.98 18.54 -25.28
C LEU A 135 -1.20 19.85 -25.31
N TYR A 136 -0.29 20.07 -24.36
CA TYR A 136 0.59 21.25 -24.35
C TYR A 136 1.57 21.24 -25.52
N ILE A 137 2.21 20.09 -25.78
CA ILE A 137 3.16 19.95 -26.89
C ILE A 137 2.44 20.18 -28.22
N ASN A 138 1.29 19.53 -28.42
CA ASN A 138 0.52 19.67 -29.65
C ASN A 138 0.05 21.11 -29.84
N ARG A 139 -0.49 21.76 -28.81
CA ARG A 139 -0.90 23.18 -28.85
C ARG A 139 0.27 24.09 -29.21
N ALA A 140 1.42 23.93 -28.55
CA ALA A 140 2.60 24.73 -28.84
C ALA A 140 3.02 24.55 -30.29
N GLN A 141 3.12 23.30 -30.77
CA GLN A 141 3.46 23.00 -32.16
C GLN A 141 2.49 23.67 -33.14
N ARG A 142 1.18 23.67 -32.89
CA ARG A 142 0.22 24.35 -33.76
C ARG A 142 0.43 25.86 -33.81
N GLN A 143 0.80 26.49 -32.69
CA GLN A 143 1.09 27.92 -32.65
C GLN A 143 2.32 28.31 -33.49
N TRP A 144 3.25 27.38 -33.74
CA TRP A 144 4.36 27.60 -34.67
C TRP A 144 3.95 27.57 -36.15
N HIS A 145 2.83 26.92 -36.46
CA HIS A 145 2.36 26.71 -37.84
C HIS A 145 1.14 27.57 -38.22
N ALA A 146 0.51 28.23 -37.24
CA ALA A 146 -0.62 29.16 -37.41
C ALA A 146 -0.13 30.59 -37.62
#